data_AF-A0A7W1ST77-F1
#
_entry.id   AF-A0A7W1ST77-F1
#
_cell.length_a   1.000
_cell.length_b   1.000
_cell.length_c   1.000
_cell.angle_alpha   90.00
_cell.angle_beta   90.00
_cell.angle_gamma   90.00
#
_symmetry.space_group_name_H-M   'P 1'
#
loop_
_entity.id
_entity.type
_entity.pdbx_description
1 polymer ?
#
loop_
_entity_poly.entity_id
_entity_poly.type
_entity_poly.pdbx_seq_one_letter_code
_entity_poly.pdbx_strand_id
1 'polypeptide(L)'
;SNQSEGDQSEGDRGEGAYLHAHWRRSNPVEAGSVHTLVDGVHGAGHYVGTYLAWGSNSRGWWGEGEMKFYLDGDERFPTICGTGTEDYFGGAWNFDVPGQGYSAYSTPYLGLHQIIRPDGLYDSQLRFGMYRWHVPDPIRFAADLRVTVQALGWRAGGRYLPLHDDLASTALFYLDRPASTLPEAPTLDELELL
;
A
#
# COMPACT_ATOMS: atom_id res chain seq x y z
N SER A 1 -39.74 -41.32 26.22
CA SER A 1 -38.48 -40.81 26.79
C SER A 1 -37.43 -40.87 25.69
N ASN A 2 -37.40 -39.90 24.78
CA ASN A 2 -36.70 -38.62 24.90
C ASN A 2 -35.24 -38.76 25.37
N GLN A 3 -34.33 -38.92 24.41
CA GLN A 3 -32.97 -38.38 24.51
C GLN A 3 -32.65 -37.74 23.16
N SER A 4 -32.82 -36.42 23.13
CA SER A 4 -32.23 -35.53 22.13
C SER A 4 -30.72 -35.62 22.25
N GLU A 5 -30.05 -36.02 21.17
CA GLU A 5 -28.61 -35.87 21.04
C GLU A 5 -28.28 -34.37 21.15
N GLY A 6 -27.47 -34.05 22.16
CA GLY A 6 -27.06 -32.71 22.45
C GLY A 6 -26.28 -32.13 21.27
N ASP A 7 -26.83 -31.03 20.76
CA ASP A 7 -26.11 -29.98 20.07
C ASP A 7 -24.79 -29.73 20.81
N GLN A 8 -23.68 -30.21 20.23
CA GLN A 8 -22.36 -29.78 20.65
C GLN A 8 -22.24 -28.34 20.18
N SER A 9 -22.66 -27.42 21.04
CA SER A 9 -22.36 -26.01 20.89
C SER A 9 -20.86 -25.88 20.65
N GLU A 10 -20.49 -25.54 19.41
CA GLU A 10 -19.17 -25.03 19.10
C GLU A 10 -18.93 -23.87 20.06
N GLY A 11 -18.12 -24.13 21.08
CA GLY A 11 -17.79 -23.16 22.09
C GLY A 11 -17.30 -21.88 21.43
N ASP A 12 -17.94 -20.78 21.82
CA ASP A 12 -17.45 -19.40 21.81
C ASP A 12 -15.98 -19.28 21.39
N ARG A 13 -15.73 -19.31 20.07
CA ARG A 13 -14.47 -18.87 19.50
C ARG A 13 -14.53 -17.36 19.59
N GLY A 14 -14.05 -16.82 20.72
CA GLY A 14 -14.11 -15.39 21.01
C GLY A 14 -13.75 -14.55 19.78
N GLU A 15 -14.44 -13.42 19.62
CA GLU A 15 -14.36 -12.43 18.54
C GLU A 15 -12.91 -12.20 18.05
N GLY A 16 -12.43 -13.09 17.19
CA GLY A 16 -11.05 -13.12 16.75
C GLY A 16 -10.89 -12.33 15.47
N ALA A 17 -9.96 -11.39 15.46
CA ALA A 17 -9.51 -10.74 14.24
C ALA A 17 -8.45 -11.62 13.56
N TYR A 18 -8.58 -11.85 12.25
CA TYR A 18 -7.65 -12.65 11.45
C TYR A 18 -6.74 -11.71 10.67
N LEU A 19 -5.42 -11.93 10.71
CA LEU A 19 -4.45 -11.14 9.97
C LEU A 19 -4.40 -11.59 8.49
N HIS A 20 -4.37 -10.62 7.59
CA HIS A 20 -4.22 -10.82 6.15
C HIS A 20 -3.09 -9.96 5.61
N ALA A 21 -2.47 -10.46 4.55
CA ALA A 21 -1.43 -9.77 3.81
C ALA A 21 -1.73 -9.87 2.31
N HIS A 22 -1.80 -8.73 1.62
CA HIS A 22 -1.90 -8.67 0.17
C HIS A 22 -0.61 -8.09 -0.40
N TRP A 23 0.11 -8.90 -1.18
CA TRP A 23 1.23 -8.44 -1.99
C TRP A 23 0.75 -8.18 -3.42
N ARG A 24 1.19 -7.07 -4.02
CA ARG A 24 0.90 -6.71 -5.41
C ARG A 24 2.10 -5.98 -6.03
N ARG A 25 2.28 -6.11 -7.34
CA ARG A 25 3.23 -5.31 -8.14
C ARG A 25 2.57 -4.79 -9.42
N SER A 26 2.98 -3.60 -9.83
CA SER A 26 2.65 -2.99 -11.12
C SER A 26 3.96 -2.52 -11.74
N ASN A 27 4.44 -3.24 -12.75
CA ASN A 27 5.73 -2.97 -13.38
C ASN A 27 5.62 -3.01 -14.92
N PRO A 28 5.59 -1.84 -15.60
CA PRO A 28 5.37 -0.51 -15.03
C PRO A 28 3.90 -0.30 -14.66
N VAL A 29 3.61 0.74 -13.88
CA VAL A 29 2.24 1.28 -13.79
C VAL A 29 1.82 1.82 -15.16
N GLU A 30 0.62 1.45 -15.61
CA GLU A 30 0.05 1.96 -16.86
C GLU A 30 -0.22 3.47 -16.78
N ALA A 31 0.00 4.20 -17.88
CA ALA A 31 -0.19 5.66 -17.92
C ALA A 31 -1.59 6.07 -17.48
N GLY A 32 -1.67 6.95 -16.48
CA GLY A 32 -2.94 7.47 -15.96
C GLY A 32 -3.74 6.45 -15.14
N SER A 33 -3.15 5.29 -14.84
CA SER A 33 -3.71 4.29 -13.93
C SER A 33 -3.20 4.47 -12.50
N VAL A 34 -3.60 3.56 -11.62
CA VAL A 34 -3.18 3.50 -10.22
C VAL A 34 -2.50 2.17 -9.93
N HIS A 35 -1.65 2.14 -8.91
CA HIS A 35 -1.25 0.90 -8.29
C HIS A 35 -2.27 0.55 -7.21
N THR A 36 -2.94 -0.59 -7.36
CA THR A 36 -3.87 -1.11 -6.35
C THR A 36 -3.09 -1.91 -5.31
N LEU A 37 -3.26 -1.57 -4.04
CA LEU A 37 -2.67 -2.32 -2.92
C LEU A 37 -3.65 -3.36 -2.39
N VAL A 38 -4.93 -2.99 -2.25
CA VAL A 38 -6.01 -3.86 -1.75
C VAL A 38 -7.23 -3.66 -2.63
N ASP A 39 -7.86 -4.77 -3.01
CA ASP A 39 -9.14 -4.79 -3.73
C ASP A 39 -9.80 -6.17 -3.54
N GLY A 40 -11.12 -6.24 -3.69
CA GLY A 40 -11.90 -7.46 -3.50
C GLY A 40 -11.95 -7.98 -2.06
N VAL A 41 -11.71 -7.12 -1.06
CA VAL A 41 -11.80 -7.47 0.36
C VAL A 41 -13.20 -7.17 0.88
N HIS A 42 -13.84 -8.15 1.53
CA HIS A 42 -15.20 -8.03 2.06
C HIS A 42 -15.31 -8.58 3.50
N GLY A 43 -16.07 -7.89 4.35
CA GLY A 43 -16.23 -8.17 5.78
C GLY A 43 -15.88 -6.96 6.62
N ALA A 44 -16.15 -7.04 7.92
CA ALA A 44 -15.76 -6.00 8.86
C ALA A 44 -14.28 -6.17 9.23
N GLY A 45 -13.55 -5.06 9.32
CA GLY A 45 -12.11 -5.13 9.52
C GLY A 45 -11.43 -3.80 9.76
N HIS A 46 -10.11 -3.85 9.78
CA HIS A 46 -9.28 -2.65 9.84
C HIS A 46 -7.94 -2.83 9.14
N TYR A 47 -7.58 -1.84 8.34
CA TYR A 47 -6.29 -1.73 7.69
C TYR A 47 -5.24 -1.23 8.69
N VAL A 48 -4.14 -1.97 8.82
CA VAL A 48 -3.09 -1.71 9.82
C VAL A 48 -1.78 -1.24 9.20
N GLY A 49 -1.70 -1.14 7.88
CA GLY A 49 -0.58 -0.46 7.22
C GLY A 49 -0.11 -1.12 5.93
N THR A 50 0.95 -0.55 5.39
CA THR A 50 1.60 -1.08 4.19
C THR A 50 3.08 -0.76 4.18
N TYR A 51 3.82 -1.67 3.56
CA TYR A 51 5.11 -1.37 2.96
C TYR A 51 4.92 -1.08 1.47
N LEU A 52 5.57 -0.03 0.96
CA LEU A 52 5.56 0.36 -0.45
C LEU A 52 7.01 0.46 -0.96
N ALA A 53 7.30 -0.30 -2.00
CA ALA A 53 8.53 -0.21 -2.78
C ALA A 53 8.25 0.58 -4.06
N TRP A 54 9.10 1.54 -4.37
CA TRP A 54 8.95 2.44 -5.51
C TRP A 54 10.25 2.52 -6.30
N GLY A 55 10.28 1.93 -7.50
CA GLY A 55 11.34 2.08 -8.49
C GLY A 55 11.00 3.21 -9.46
N SER A 56 11.79 4.29 -9.43
CA SER A 56 11.51 5.45 -10.27
C SER A 56 12.12 5.27 -11.67
N ASN A 57 11.25 5.21 -12.69
CA ASN A 57 11.65 5.09 -14.09
C ASN A 57 11.64 6.47 -14.80
N SER A 58 11.03 7.47 -14.15
CA SER A 58 10.86 8.82 -14.69
C SER A 58 11.84 9.80 -14.04
N ARG A 59 12.19 10.86 -14.78
CA ARG A 59 12.97 11.97 -14.21
C ARG A 59 12.06 12.90 -13.40
N GLY A 60 12.62 13.48 -12.34
CA GLY A 60 11.94 14.48 -11.52
C GLY A 60 11.33 13.89 -10.27
N TRP A 61 10.41 14.64 -9.66
CA TRP A 61 9.72 14.21 -8.45
C TRP A 61 8.60 13.23 -8.78
N TRP A 62 8.52 12.13 -8.02
CA TRP A 62 7.62 10.99 -8.27
C TRP A 62 6.49 10.85 -7.24
N GLY A 63 6.54 11.58 -6.12
CA GLY A 63 5.69 11.32 -4.96
C GLY A 63 4.45 12.19 -4.82
N GLU A 64 3.99 12.89 -5.87
CA GLU A 64 2.77 13.74 -5.79
C GLU A 64 1.47 12.92 -5.74
N GLY A 65 1.52 11.64 -6.07
CA GLY A 65 0.33 10.81 -6.18
C GLY A 65 -0.36 10.56 -4.84
N GLU A 66 -1.69 10.62 -4.83
CA GLU A 66 -2.47 10.46 -3.60
C GLU A 66 -2.63 8.98 -3.22
N MET A 67 -2.49 8.67 -1.93
CA MET A 67 -2.96 7.42 -1.35
C MET A 67 -4.46 7.52 -1.05
N LYS A 68 -5.27 6.57 -1.53
CA LYS A 68 -6.75 6.61 -1.46
C LYS A 68 -7.32 5.36 -0.80
N PHE A 69 -8.29 5.56 0.09
CA PHE A 69 -9.04 4.50 0.74
C PHE A 69 -10.52 4.66 0.42
N TYR A 70 -11.09 3.60 -0.16
CA TYR A 70 -12.50 3.44 -0.48
C TYR A 70 -13.04 2.45 0.53
N LEU A 71 -14.00 2.88 1.33
CA LEU A 71 -14.56 2.11 2.43
C LEU A 71 -16.04 1.87 2.15
N ASP A 72 -16.54 0.71 2.53
CA ASP A 72 -17.98 0.45 2.71
C ASP A 72 -18.86 0.79 1.48
N GLY A 73 -18.41 0.39 0.29
CA GLY A 73 -19.14 0.58 -0.97
C GLY A 73 -18.77 1.85 -1.74
N ASP A 74 -17.72 2.57 -1.33
CA ASP A 74 -17.18 3.70 -2.08
C ASP A 74 -16.72 3.29 -3.50
N GLU A 75 -17.40 3.81 -4.52
CA GLU A 75 -17.02 3.56 -5.91
C GLU A 75 -16.11 4.67 -6.46
N ARG A 76 -16.68 5.84 -6.77
CA ARG A 76 -15.98 6.91 -7.51
C ARG A 76 -15.10 7.78 -6.61
N PHE A 77 -15.54 8.03 -5.39
CA PHE A 77 -14.89 8.97 -4.48
C PHE A 77 -14.42 8.21 -3.23
N PRO A 78 -13.15 8.36 -2.82
CA PRO A 78 -12.67 7.72 -1.62
C PRO A 78 -13.14 8.48 -0.36
N THR A 79 -13.45 7.74 0.71
CA THR A 79 -13.65 8.32 2.05
C THR A 79 -12.38 9.01 2.57
N ILE A 80 -11.19 8.44 2.29
CA ILE A 80 -9.91 9.05 2.68
C ILE A 80 -9.07 9.29 1.42
N CYS A 81 -8.70 10.55 1.20
CA CYS A 81 -7.83 10.97 0.13
C CYS A 81 -6.61 11.69 0.71
N GLY A 82 -5.41 11.16 0.49
CA GLY A 82 -4.17 11.84 0.81
C GLY A 82 -3.88 13.02 -0.12
N THR A 83 -2.80 13.75 0.17
CA THR A 83 -2.34 14.92 -0.58
C THR A 83 -1.10 14.66 -1.43
N GLY A 84 -0.36 13.60 -1.10
CA GLY A 84 0.84 13.16 -1.76
C GLY A 84 1.30 11.82 -1.16
N THR A 85 2.14 11.10 -1.89
CA THR A 85 2.68 9.82 -1.43
C THR A 85 3.65 10.08 -0.28
N GLU A 86 4.50 11.10 -0.40
CA GLU A 86 5.39 11.52 0.68
C GLU A 86 4.62 11.88 1.94
N ASP A 87 3.53 12.63 1.78
CA ASP A 87 2.72 13.10 2.91
C ASP A 87 2.09 11.91 3.65
N TYR A 88 1.58 10.91 2.90
CA TYR A 88 1.05 9.69 3.51
C TYR A 88 2.12 8.96 4.30
N PHE A 89 3.36 8.92 3.82
CA PHE A 89 4.46 8.31 4.55
C PHE A 89 5.13 9.24 5.55
N GLY A 90 4.61 10.45 5.82
CA GLY A 90 5.11 11.40 6.83
C GLY A 90 6.37 12.18 6.42
N GLY A 91 6.65 12.23 5.12
CA GLY A 91 7.57 13.18 4.54
C GLY A 91 6.95 14.56 4.34
N ALA A 92 7.77 15.44 3.77
CA ALA A 92 7.38 16.69 3.15
C ALA A 92 8.51 17.10 2.21
N TRP A 93 8.25 18.04 1.29
CA TRP A 93 9.29 18.61 0.43
C TRP A 93 10.16 17.54 -0.24
N ASN A 94 9.51 16.54 -0.83
CA ASN A 94 10.16 15.50 -1.61
C ASN A 94 11.10 14.57 -0.79
N PHE A 95 11.04 14.59 0.54
CA PHE A 95 12.07 14.01 1.42
C PHE A 95 13.48 14.58 1.19
N ASP A 96 13.58 15.72 0.51
CA ASP A 96 14.83 16.38 0.20
C ASP A 96 15.25 17.29 1.37
N VAL A 97 16.41 17.00 1.93
CA VAL A 97 17.06 17.86 2.93
C VAL A 97 18.12 18.68 2.22
N PRO A 98 18.06 20.03 2.30
CA PRO A 98 19.03 20.91 1.64
C PRO A 98 20.49 20.49 1.91
N GLY A 99 21.22 20.21 0.83
CA GLY A 99 22.62 19.77 0.87
C GLY A 99 22.85 18.28 1.13
N GLN A 100 21.80 17.50 1.39
CA GLN A 100 21.86 16.05 1.61
C GLN A 100 21.10 15.25 0.54
N GLY A 101 20.09 15.86 -0.10
CA GLY A 101 19.21 15.17 -1.04
C GLY A 101 18.16 14.33 -0.29
N TYR A 102 17.65 13.30 -0.97
CA TYR A 102 16.76 12.32 -0.34
C TYR A 102 17.37 11.77 0.95
N SER A 103 16.66 11.98 2.06
CA SER A 103 17.13 11.63 3.39
C SER A 103 16.25 10.55 4.00
N ALA A 104 16.88 9.44 4.36
CA ALA A 104 16.19 8.32 4.98
C ALA A 104 15.84 8.64 6.43
N TYR A 105 14.72 8.09 6.90
CA TYR A 105 14.35 8.14 8.31
C TYR A 105 13.51 6.92 8.68
N SER A 106 13.47 6.63 9.98
CA SER A 106 12.73 5.50 10.54
C SER A 106 12.17 5.88 11.89
N THR A 107 10.89 5.59 12.08
CA THR A 107 10.17 5.72 13.35
C THR A 107 9.40 4.42 13.63
N PRO A 108 8.79 4.25 14.82
CA PRO A 108 8.02 3.03 15.10
C PRO A 108 6.87 2.76 14.12
N TYR A 109 6.25 3.80 13.55
CA TYR A 109 5.02 3.66 12.75
C TYR A 109 5.14 4.12 11.32
N LEU A 110 6.14 4.91 10.94
CA LEU A 110 6.34 5.32 9.55
C LEU A 110 7.82 5.58 9.23
N GLY A 111 8.20 5.50 7.96
CA GLY A 111 9.56 5.81 7.54
C GLY A 111 9.80 5.65 6.04
N LEU A 112 10.76 6.42 5.53
CA LEU A 112 11.45 6.19 4.25
C LEU A 112 12.82 5.58 4.60
N HIS A 113 12.87 4.27 4.79
CA HIS A 113 14.06 3.63 5.36
C HIS A 113 15.04 3.12 4.30
N GLN A 114 14.59 2.91 3.07
CA GLN A 114 15.44 2.50 1.96
C GLN A 114 15.48 3.59 0.89
N ILE A 115 16.71 4.01 0.57
CA ILE A 115 17.02 4.85 -0.60
C ILE A 115 18.20 4.16 -1.29
N ILE A 116 17.87 3.33 -2.27
CA ILE A 116 18.85 2.57 -3.07
C ILE A 116 19.25 3.46 -4.23
N ARG A 117 20.46 4.03 -4.13
CA ARG A 117 20.99 4.95 -5.13
C ARG A 117 21.62 4.17 -6.28
N PRO A 118 21.46 4.66 -7.52
CA PRO A 118 22.10 4.02 -8.65
C PRO A 118 23.62 4.13 -8.59
N ASP A 119 24.32 3.10 -9.06
CA ASP A 119 25.78 3.06 -9.14
C ASP A 119 26.32 3.72 -10.42
N GLY A 120 25.43 4.02 -11.36
CA GLY A 120 25.77 4.58 -12.69
C GLY A 120 26.22 3.53 -13.71
N LEU A 121 26.06 2.23 -13.41
CA LEU A 121 26.39 1.10 -14.25
C LEU A 121 25.22 0.11 -14.32
N TYR A 122 25.29 -1.02 -13.61
CA TYR A 122 24.30 -2.10 -13.70
C TYR A 122 23.11 -1.82 -12.77
N ASP A 123 23.37 -1.29 -11.58
CA ASP A 123 22.34 -0.81 -10.66
C ASP A 123 21.94 0.62 -11.05
N SER A 124 21.30 0.75 -12.20
CA SER A 124 21.04 2.06 -12.83
C SER A 124 19.81 2.80 -12.29
N GLN A 125 18.98 2.13 -11.49
CA GLN A 125 17.67 2.64 -11.06
C GLN A 125 17.68 3.15 -9.62
N LEU A 126 17.03 4.29 -9.39
CA LEU A 126 16.77 4.81 -8.04
C LEU A 126 15.54 4.13 -7.45
N ARG A 127 15.67 3.52 -6.28
CA ARG A 127 14.57 2.80 -5.63
C ARG A 127 14.38 3.25 -4.19
N PHE A 128 13.13 3.25 -3.76
CA PHE A 128 12.69 3.68 -2.44
C PHE A 128 11.91 2.57 -1.75
N GLY A 129 12.06 2.48 -0.43
CA GLY A 129 11.26 1.63 0.42
C GLY A 129 10.73 2.43 1.60
N MET A 130 9.41 2.44 1.73
CA MET A 130 8.71 3.22 2.75
C MET A 130 7.61 2.39 3.42
N TYR A 131 7.33 2.67 4.69
CA TYR A 131 6.28 1.99 5.44
C TYR A 131 5.45 2.99 6.23
N ARG A 132 4.18 2.62 6.46
CA ARG A 132 3.29 3.24 7.43
C ARG A 132 2.43 2.17 8.09
N TRP A 133 2.41 2.16 9.41
CA TRP A 133 1.68 1.25 10.28
C TRP A 133 0.61 2.02 11.05
N HIS A 134 -0.65 1.74 10.72
CA HIS A 134 -1.83 2.28 11.38
C HIS A 134 -2.18 1.53 12.67
N VAL A 135 -1.19 1.33 13.54
CA VAL A 135 -1.37 0.68 14.84
C VAL A 135 -2.10 1.60 15.82
N PRO A 136 -1.68 2.86 16.04
CA PRO A 136 -2.43 3.79 16.91
C PRO A 136 -3.67 4.38 16.22
N ASP A 137 -3.71 4.38 14.89
CA ASP A 137 -4.71 5.04 14.04
C ASP A 137 -5.30 4.09 12.96
N PRO A 138 -5.85 2.92 13.33
CA PRO A 138 -6.36 1.93 12.37
C PRO A 138 -7.51 2.48 11.52
N ILE A 139 -7.46 2.24 10.22
CA ILE A 139 -8.51 2.61 9.27
C ILE A 139 -9.53 1.47 9.26
N ARG A 140 -10.69 1.70 9.89
CA ARG A 140 -11.76 0.70 10.03
C ARG A 140 -12.75 0.77 8.86
N PHE A 141 -13.29 -0.39 8.50
CA PHE A 141 -14.34 -0.55 7.51
C PHE A 141 -15.32 -1.64 7.98
N ALA A 142 -16.58 -1.52 7.61
CA ALA A 142 -17.67 -2.41 8.02
C ALA A 142 -18.03 -3.47 6.97
N ALA A 143 -17.85 -3.19 5.68
CA ALA A 143 -18.33 -4.05 4.60
C ALA A 143 -17.25 -4.41 3.58
N ASP A 144 -16.44 -3.45 3.13
CA ASP A 144 -15.38 -3.67 2.13
C ASP A 144 -14.30 -2.60 2.18
N LEU A 145 -13.14 -2.94 1.60
CA LEU A 145 -11.97 -2.09 1.54
C LEU A 145 -11.33 -2.18 0.15
N ARG A 146 -11.06 -1.02 -0.45
CA ARG A 146 -10.14 -0.88 -1.58
C ARG A 146 -9.14 0.24 -1.30
N VAL A 147 -7.87 -0.02 -1.60
CA VAL A 147 -6.76 0.91 -1.36
C VAL A 147 -5.91 1.04 -2.61
N THR A 148 -5.66 2.28 -3.03
CA THR A 148 -4.88 2.58 -4.23
C THR A 148 -3.89 3.71 -3.99
N VAL A 149 -2.82 3.76 -4.78
CA VAL A 149 -1.89 4.89 -4.86
C VAL A 149 -1.74 5.32 -6.31
N GLN A 150 -1.71 6.63 -6.54
CA GLN A 150 -1.46 7.17 -7.87
C GLN A 150 0.04 7.23 -8.16
N ALA A 151 0.45 6.85 -9.38
CA ALA A 151 1.80 7.07 -9.85
C ALA A 151 1.85 8.45 -10.54
N LEU A 152 2.07 9.52 -9.76
CA LEU A 152 2.00 10.90 -10.24
C LEU A 152 3.20 11.71 -9.77
N GLY A 153 3.82 12.45 -10.69
CA GLY A 153 4.96 13.31 -10.42
C GLY A 153 4.87 14.68 -11.10
N TRP A 154 5.98 15.41 -11.15
CA TRP A 154 6.06 16.70 -11.83
C TRP A 154 6.80 16.63 -13.17
N ARG A 155 6.25 17.29 -14.19
CA ARG A 155 6.93 17.64 -15.44
C ARG A 155 7.02 19.16 -15.62
N ALA A 156 7.81 19.56 -16.61
CA ALA A 156 8.03 20.96 -16.96
C ALA A 156 6.73 21.78 -17.08
N GLY A 157 6.79 22.98 -16.51
CA GLY A 157 5.69 23.96 -16.50
C GLY A 157 4.66 23.76 -15.39
N GLY A 158 5.04 23.11 -14.27
CA GLY A 158 4.14 22.93 -13.12
C GLY A 158 2.95 22.02 -13.43
N ARG A 159 3.15 21.02 -14.29
CA ARG A 159 2.09 20.10 -14.71
C ARG A 159 2.36 18.71 -14.15
N TYR A 160 1.29 18.00 -13.85
CA TYR A 160 1.39 16.61 -13.45
C TYR A 160 1.92 15.72 -14.58
N LEU A 161 2.72 14.75 -14.19
CA LEU A 161 3.26 13.68 -15.02
C LEU A 161 2.67 12.37 -14.51
N PRO A 162 1.78 11.71 -15.28
CA PRO A 162 1.48 10.30 -15.06
C PRO A 162 2.77 9.49 -15.23
N LEU A 163 3.15 8.75 -14.19
CA LEU A 163 4.41 8.00 -14.14
C LEU A 163 4.21 6.59 -14.69
N HIS A 164 5.32 6.01 -15.14
CA HIS A 164 5.45 4.61 -15.58
C HIS A 164 6.46 3.87 -14.71
N ASP A 165 6.32 4.04 -13.40
CA ASP A 165 7.26 3.56 -12.40
C ASP A 165 6.94 2.11 -12.00
N ASP A 166 7.90 1.43 -11.36
CA ASP A 166 7.78 0.06 -10.84
C ASP A 166 7.35 0.10 -9.37
N LEU A 167 6.11 -0.25 -9.07
CA LEU A 167 5.57 -0.20 -7.72
C LEU A 167 5.25 -1.60 -7.22
N ALA A 168 5.68 -1.92 -6.01
CA ALA A 168 5.26 -3.13 -5.30
C ALA A 168 4.82 -2.77 -3.88
N SER A 169 3.83 -3.48 -3.36
CA SER A 169 3.30 -3.22 -2.02
C SER A 169 3.01 -4.50 -1.26
N THR A 170 3.04 -4.39 0.07
CA THR A 170 2.47 -5.39 0.97
C THR A 170 1.58 -4.68 1.97
N ALA A 171 0.28 -4.81 1.77
CA ALA A 171 -0.75 -4.29 2.66
C ALA A 171 -1.11 -5.32 3.73
N LEU A 172 -1.23 -4.85 4.98
CA LEU A 172 -1.63 -5.64 6.14
C LEU A 172 -2.96 -5.11 6.68
N PHE A 173 -3.89 -6.01 6.94
CA PHE A 173 -5.20 -5.69 7.51
C PHE A 173 -5.73 -6.88 8.30
N TYR A 174 -6.72 -6.62 9.14
CA TYR A 174 -7.46 -7.66 9.84
C TYR A 174 -8.92 -7.71 9.36
N LEU A 175 -9.49 -8.91 9.33
CA LEU A 175 -10.93 -9.13 9.14
C LEU A 175 -11.53 -9.94 10.29
N ASP A 176 -12.85 -9.88 10.40
CA ASP A 176 -13.71 -10.70 11.26
C ASP A 176 -13.69 -12.20 10.90
N ARG A 177 -13.15 -12.57 9.74
CA ARG A 177 -13.03 -13.95 9.24
C ARG A 177 -11.82 -14.12 8.32
N PRO A 178 -11.33 -15.36 8.10
CA PRO A 178 -10.37 -15.64 7.04
C PRO A 178 -10.92 -15.20 5.68
N ALA A 179 -10.08 -14.62 4.83
CA ALA A 179 -10.48 -14.22 3.48
C ALA A 179 -10.44 -15.46 2.58
N SER A 180 -11.43 -15.61 1.70
CA SER A 180 -11.49 -16.73 0.77
C SER A 180 -10.68 -16.52 -0.51
N THR A 181 -10.31 -15.27 -0.80
CA THR A 181 -9.70 -14.88 -2.07
C THR A 181 -8.46 -14.05 -1.81
N LEU A 182 -7.30 -14.60 -2.14
CA LEU A 182 -6.02 -13.89 -2.16
C LEU A 182 -5.64 -13.62 -3.61
N PRO A 183 -4.89 -12.54 -3.90
CA PRO A 183 -4.24 -12.40 -5.19
C PRO A 183 -3.30 -13.59 -5.45
N GLU A 184 -3.11 -13.94 -6.72
CA GLU A 184 -2.16 -14.96 -7.11
C GLU A 184 -0.75 -14.60 -6.62
N ALA A 185 -0.02 -15.59 -6.12
CA ALA A 185 1.36 -15.37 -5.72
C ALA A 185 2.22 -15.09 -6.96
N PRO A 186 3.12 -14.10 -6.93
CA PRO A 186 4.01 -13.84 -8.04
C PRO A 186 4.95 -15.01 -8.26
N THR A 187 5.35 -15.20 -9.51
CA THR A 187 6.49 -16.03 -9.88
C THR A 187 7.81 -15.39 -9.46
N LEU A 188 8.89 -16.17 -9.44
CA LEU A 188 10.22 -15.64 -9.15
C LEU A 188 10.66 -14.59 -10.18
N ASP A 189 10.33 -14.81 -11.45
CA ASP A 189 10.66 -13.89 -12.55
C ASP A 189 9.88 -12.57 -12.40
N GLU A 190 8.62 -12.62 -11.95
CA GLU A 190 7.83 -11.42 -11.65
C GLU A 190 8.29 -10.69 -10.38
N LEU A 191 9.10 -11.33 -9.52
CA LEU A 191 9.75 -10.70 -8.37
C LEU A 191 11.11 -10.11 -8.73
N GLU A 192 11.71 -10.50 -9.87
CA GLU A 192 13.02 -10.04 -10.27
C GLU A 192 13.01 -8.53 -10.53
N LEU A 193 14.09 -7.87 -10.10
CA LEU A 193 14.33 -6.46 -10.41
C LEU A 193 15.08 -6.41 -11.74
N LEU A 194 14.40 -5.89 -12.76
CA LEU A 194 14.97 -5.62 -14.08
C LEU A 194 15.65 -4.24 -14.12
#